data_AF-A0A2H0U4G1-F1
#
_entry.id   AF-A0A2H0U4G1-F1
#
_cell.length_a   1.000
_cell.length_b   1.000
_cell.length_c   1.000
_cell.angle_alpha   90.00
_cell.angle_beta   90.00
_cell.angle_gamma   90.00
#
_symmetry.space_group_name_H-M   'P 1'
#
loop_
_entity.id
_entity.type
_entity.pdbx_description
1 polymer ?
#
loop_
_entity_poly.entity_id
_entity_poly.type
_entity_poly.pdbx_seq_one_letter_code
_entity_poly.pdbx_strand_id
1 'polypeptide(L)'
;MDRQRVILEKEIKDAQEKKNNIYSAFVDESKIGREGTKDFFFKLALLCGGVISLSVTYIGYLVSIKDYVIGYPEFLLAGWFFLLICVFASTYRNRSYSFFVHWQLQKRYVECRLEEEEIVQKHMKQYPESYINVEREGDIEKMLRISTQRIKQYKEAIAQNARKEERTNWWWISLERIANITFIAGLFFIILFAAFNLPHVRYQLSQDILYFIQHVNVEK
;
A
#
# COMPACT_ATOMS: atom_id res chain seq x y z
N MET A 1 -0.96 52.54 -21.45
CA MET A 1 -0.95 51.22 -20.78
C MET A 1 0.29 50.48 -21.28
N ASP A 2 1.19 50.11 -20.38
CA ASP A 2 2.57 49.78 -20.72
C ASP A 2 2.70 48.36 -21.31
N ARG A 3 3.25 48.24 -22.53
CA ARG A 3 3.32 46.96 -23.28
C ARG A 3 4.04 45.86 -22.49
N GLN A 4 5.01 46.26 -21.68
CA GLN A 4 5.77 45.35 -20.81
C GLN A 4 4.92 44.74 -19.69
N ARG A 5 3.94 45.48 -19.14
CA ARG A 5 3.03 44.94 -18.10
C ARG A 5 2.15 43.81 -18.63
N VAL A 6 1.63 43.97 -19.86
CA VAL A 6 0.76 42.97 -20.50
C VAL A 6 1.53 41.68 -20.81
N ILE A 7 2.80 41.79 -21.22
CA ILE A 7 3.66 40.63 -21.47
C ILE A 7 3.96 39.90 -20.15
N LEU A 8 4.31 40.63 -19.10
CA LEU A 8 4.61 40.05 -17.79
C LEU A 8 3.40 39.35 -17.15
N GLU A 9 2.21 39.96 -17.24
CA GLU A 9 0.96 39.34 -16.77
C GLU A 9 0.63 38.05 -17.53
N LYS A 10 0.89 38.03 -18.84
CA LYS A 10 0.69 36.84 -19.67
C LYS A 10 1.69 35.74 -19.30
N GLU A 11 2.97 36.06 -19.13
CA GLU A 11 3.99 35.09 -18.70
C GLU A 11 3.70 34.50 -17.31
N ILE A 12 3.22 35.32 -16.37
CA ILE A 12 2.80 34.86 -15.04
C ILE A 12 1.60 33.92 -15.15
N LYS A 13 0.62 34.26 -16.00
CA LYS A 13 -0.58 33.44 -16.20
C LYS A 13 -0.26 32.12 -16.88
N ASP A 14 0.58 32.14 -17.91
CA ASP A 14 1.05 30.94 -18.62
C ASP A 14 1.89 30.04 -17.67
N ALA A 15 2.71 30.63 -16.80
CA ALA A 15 3.48 29.89 -15.79
C ALA A 15 2.57 29.29 -14.70
N GLN A 16 1.54 30.01 -14.25
CA GLN A 16 0.53 29.51 -13.31
C GLN A 16 -0.30 28.39 -13.93
N GLU A 17 -0.69 28.52 -15.19
CA GLU A 17 -1.44 27.50 -15.93
C GLU A 17 -0.58 26.25 -16.16
N LYS A 18 0.69 26.41 -16.56
CA LYS A 18 1.63 25.30 -16.68
C LYS A 18 1.89 24.61 -15.34
N LYS A 19 2.02 25.36 -14.24
CA LYS A 19 2.14 24.81 -12.88
C LYS A 19 0.89 24.02 -12.49
N ASN A 20 -0.30 24.57 -12.74
CA ASN A 20 -1.56 23.91 -12.42
C ASN A 20 -1.77 22.64 -13.28
N ASN A 21 -1.42 22.68 -14.56
CA ASN A 21 -1.48 21.53 -15.45
C ASN A 21 -0.51 20.41 -15.01
N ILE A 22 0.75 20.75 -14.69
CA ILE A 22 1.72 19.79 -14.16
C ILE A 22 1.24 19.22 -12.81
N TYR A 23 0.70 20.07 -11.93
CA TYR A 23 0.18 19.64 -10.64
C TYR A 23 -1.02 18.70 -10.79
N SER A 24 -1.96 19.01 -11.69
CA SER A 24 -3.10 18.16 -11.98
C SER A 24 -2.69 16.82 -12.59
N ALA A 25 -1.77 16.82 -13.57
CA ALA A 25 -1.22 15.60 -14.15
C ALA A 25 -0.50 14.74 -13.10
N PHE A 26 0.27 15.36 -12.20
CA PHE A 26 0.92 14.65 -11.09
C PHE A 26 -0.09 14.04 -10.11
N VAL A 27 -1.17 14.75 -9.79
CA VAL A 27 -2.24 14.24 -8.93
C VAL A 27 -2.96 13.06 -9.57
N ASP A 28 -3.27 13.16 -10.87
CA ASP A 28 -3.95 12.10 -11.61
C ASP A 28 -3.06 10.86 -11.77
N GLU A 29 -1.79 11.04 -12.13
CA GLU A 29 -0.82 9.94 -12.25
C GLU A 29 -0.57 9.28 -10.88
N SER A 30 -0.47 10.07 -9.81
CA SER A 30 -0.37 9.58 -8.44
C SER A 30 -1.61 8.76 -8.03
N LYS A 31 -2.80 9.19 -8.44
CA LYS A 31 -4.05 8.47 -8.18
C LYS A 31 -4.10 7.13 -8.93
N ILE A 32 -3.74 7.13 -10.22
CA ILE A 32 -3.71 5.92 -11.06
C ILE A 32 -2.68 4.93 -10.52
N GLY A 33 -1.45 5.36 -10.23
CA GLY A 33 -0.41 4.48 -9.67
C GLY A 33 -0.84 3.86 -8.34
N ARG A 34 -1.45 4.67 -7.47
CA ARG A 34 -1.97 4.24 -6.17
C ARG A 34 -3.09 3.23 -6.27
N GLU A 35 -4.04 3.43 -7.17
CA GLU A 35 -5.15 2.50 -7.41
C GLU A 35 -4.63 1.20 -8.03
N GLY A 36 -3.72 1.29 -8.99
CA GLY A 36 -3.07 0.14 -9.60
C GLY A 36 -2.32 -0.73 -8.59
N THR A 37 -1.54 -0.13 -7.68
CA THR A 37 -0.83 -0.94 -6.67
C THR A 37 -1.77 -1.56 -5.64
N LYS A 38 -2.84 -0.86 -5.24
CA LYS A 38 -3.85 -1.43 -4.34
C LYS A 38 -4.55 -2.63 -4.95
N ASP A 39 -4.94 -2.51 -6.23
CA ASP A 39 -5.59 -3.56 -7.00
C ASP A 39 -4.64 -4.75 -7.21
N PHE A 40 -3.36 -4.51 -7.49
CA PHE A 40 -2.35 -5.57 -7.57
C PHE A 40 -2.28 -6.43 -6.30
N PHE A 41 -2.11 -5.82 -5.12
CA PHE A 41 -2.01 -6.59 -3.86
C PHE A 41 -3.33 -7.26 -3.48
N PHE A 42 -4.48 -6.68 -3.84
CA PHE A 42 -5.76 -7.33 -3.67
C PHE A 42 -5.89 -8.59 -4.55
N LYS A 43 -5.54 -8.47 -5.84
CA LYS A 43 -5.48 -9.61 -6.77
C LYS A 43 -4.47 -10.67 -6.33
N LEU A 44 -3.33 -10.25 -5.78
CA LEU A 44 -2.33 -11.16 -5.23
C LEU A 44 -2.89 -11.99 -4.08
N ALA A 45 -3.61 -11.37 -3.15
CA ALA A 45 -4.26 -12.07 -2.04
C ALA A 45 -5.34 -13.05 -2.55
N LEU A 46 -6.15 -12.66 -3.54
CA LEU A 46 -7.13 -13.54 -4.17
C LEU A 46 -6.47 -14.74 -4.86
N LEU A 47 -5.37 -14.51 -5.58
CA LEU A 47 -4.61 -15.57 -6.23
C LEU A 47 -4.07 -16.57 -5.21
N CYS A 48 -3.48 -16.10 -4.11
CA CYS A 48 -3.05 -16.96 -3.00
C CYS A 48 -4.20 -17.81 -2.45
N GLY A 49 -5.36 -17.20 -2.21
CA GLY A 49 -6.57 -17.91 -1.77
C GLY A 49 -7.01 -18.99 -2.78
N GLY A 50 -6.97 -18.67 -4.07
CA GLY A 50 -7.26 -19.61 -5.15
C GLY A 50 -6.28 -20.79 -5.18
N VAL A 51 -4.98 -20.53 -5.06
CA VAL A 51 -3.94 -21.58 -5.00
C VAL A 51 -4.14 -22.48 -3.78
N ILE A 52 -4.44 -21.93 -2.61
CA ILE A 52 -4.75 -22.70 -1.40
C ILE A 52 -6.01 -23.56 -1.64
N SER A 53 -7.10 -22.98 -2.16
CA SER A 53 -8.34 -23.72 -2.42
C SER A 53 -8.14 -24.88 -3.41
N LEU A 54 -7.40 -24.64 -4.50
CA LEU A 54 -7.09 -25.66 -5.50
C LEU A 54 -6.21 -26.76 -4.92
N SER A 55 -5.20 -26.41 -4.14
CA SER A 55 -4.33 -27.41 -3.50
C SER A 55 -5.07 -28.25 -2.45
N VAL A 56 -5.98 -27.67 -1.66
CA VAL A 56 -6.89 -28.43 -0.77
C VAL A 56 -7.75 -29.41 -1.57
N THR A 57 -8.32 -28.95 -2.68
CA THR A 57 -9.13 -29.81 -3.57
C THR A 57 -8.30 -30.96 -4.14
N TYR A 58 -7.06 -30.67 -4.54
CA TYR A 58 -6.12 -31.67 -5.06
C TYR A 58 -5.77 -32.73 -4.00
N ILE A 59 -5.53 -32.34 -2.75
CA ILE A 59 -5.34 -33.32 -1.64
C ILE A 59 -6.58 -34.18 -1.47
N GLY A 60 -7.78 -33.57 -1.48
CA GLY A 60 -9.03 -34.31 -1.35
C GLY A 60 -9.17 -35.39 -2.44
N TYR A 61 -8.76 -35.05 -3.67
CA TYR A 61 -8.67 -36.03 -4.76
C TYR A 61 -7.61 -37.12 -4.48
N LEU A 62 -6.39 -36.75 -4.08
CA LEU A 62 -5.33 -37.73 -3.79
C LEU A 62 -5.73 -38.71 -2.68
N VAL A 63 -6.41 -38.24 -1.64
CA VAL A 63 -6.93 -39.07 -0.54
C VAL A 63 -8.04 -40.02 -1.00
N SER A 64 -8.76 -39.68 -2.06
CA SER A 64 -9.81 -40.55 -2.64
C SER A 64 -9.24 -41.74 -3.43
N ILE A 65 -7.96 -41.67 -3.83
CA ILE A 65 -7.27 -42.77 -4.52
C ILE A 65 -6.83 -43.80 -3.48
N LYS A 66 -7.28 -45.05 -3.67
CA LYS A 66 -6.95 -46.16 -2.78
C LYS A 66 -5.43 -46.40 -2.75
N ASP A 67 -4.87 -46.60 -1.56
CA ASP A 67 -3.45 -46.86 -1.31
C ASP A 67 -2.49 -45.74 -1.74
N TYR A 68 -2.98 -44.53 -2.03
CA TYR A 68 -2.13 -43.37 -2.30
C TYR A 68 -1.49 -42.85 -1.00
N VAL A 69 -0.16 -42.78 -0.96
CA VAL A 69 0.59 -42.19 0.15
C VAL A 69 1.10 -40.81 -0.29
N ILE A 70 0.67 -39.77 0.42
CA ILE A 70 1.13 -38.40 0.17
C ILE A 70 2.59 -38.29 0.59
N GLY A 71 3.47 -38.03 -0.37
CA GLY A 71 4.89 -37.76 -0.12
C GLY A 71 5.12 -36.32 0.26
N TYR A 72 5.96 -36.10 1.28
CA TYR A 72 6.43 -34.76 1.70
C TYR A 72 5.31 -33.72 1.95
N PRO A 73 4.31 -34.02 2.80
CA PRO A 73 3.24 -33.07 3.14
C PRO A 73 3.77 -31.76 3.76
N GLU A 74 5.00 -31.77 4.29
CA GLU A 74 5.66 -30.60 4.87
C GLU A 74 5.84 -29.47 3.85
N PHE A 75 6.12 -29.79 2.58
CA PHE A 75 6.23 -28.78 1.53
C PHE A 75 4.90 -28.09 1.27
N LEU A 76 3.81 -28.84 1.29
CA LEU A 76 2.47 -28.29 1.11
C LEU A 76 2.07 -27.37 2.26
N LEU A 77 2.31 -27.80 3.50
CA LEU A 77 2.05 -27.00 4.70
C LEU A 77 2.91 -25.74 4.72
N ALA A 78 4.19 -25.82 4.37
CA ALA A 78 5.07 -24.66 4.23
C ALA A 78 4.54 -23.70 3.14
N GLY A 79 4.15 -24.24 1.99
CA GLY A 79 3.54 -23.47 0.89
C GLY A 79 2.30 -22.71 1.35
N TRP A 80 1.36 -23.37 2.02
CA TRP A 80 0.16 -22.74 2.59
C TRP A 80 0.51 -21.65 3.60
N PHE A 81 1.45 -21.92 4.50
CA PHE A 81 1.86 -20.95 5.51
C PHE A 81 2.40 -19.67 4.86
N PHE A 82 3.29 -19.78 3.88
CA PHE A 82 3.82 -18.62 3.16
C PHE A 82 2.74 -17.89 2.35
N LEU A 83 1.84 -18.61 1.68
CA LEU A 83 0.72 -18.00 0.96
C LEU A 83 -0.25 -17.27 1.90
N LEU A 84 -0.52 -17.80 3.10
CA LEU A 84 -1.32 -17.13 4.12
C LEU A 84 -0.64 -15.85 4.62
N ILE A 85 0.67 -15.89 4.90
CA ILE A 85 1.43 -14.67 5.22
C ILE A 85 1.31 -13.66 4.09
N CYS A 86 1.41 -14.08 2.83
CA CYS A 86 1.23 -13.21 1.68
C CYS A 86 -0.16 -12.55 1.66
N VAL A 87 -1.23 -13.30 1.94
CA VAL A 87 -2.61 -12.77 2.03
C VAL A 87 -2.72 -11.70 3.10
N PHE A 88 -2.22 -11.98 4.31
CA PHE A 88 -2.25 -11.02 5.41
C PHE A 88 -1.39 -9.79 5.09
N ALA A 89 -0.16 -9.98 4.62
CA ALA A 89 0.75 -8.90 4.28
C ALA A 89 0.16 -8.00 3.19
N SER A 90 -0.40 -8.56 2.12
CA SER A 90 -1.05 -7.82 1.03
C SER A 90 -2.25 -7.00 1.52
N THR A 91 -3.07 -7.57 2.39
CA THR A 91 -4.24 -6.89 2.96
C THR A 91 -3.83 -5.75 3.90
N TYR A 92 -2.90 -6.02 4.82
CA TYR A 92 -2.39 -5.02 5.76
C TYR A 92 -1.56 -3.94 5.08
N ARG A 93 -0.87 -4.25 3.98
CA ARG A 93 -0.13 -3.28 3.16
C ARG A 93 -1.04 -2.14 2.70
N ASN A 94 -2.23 -2.47 2.21
CA ASN A 94 -3.21 -1.47 1.75
C ASN A 94 -3.69 -0.56 2.88
N ARG A 95 -3.89 -1.13 4.07
CA ARG A 95 -4.24 -0.37 5.28
C ARG A 95 -3.10 0.56 5.72
N SER A 96 -1.88 0.04 5.80
CA SER A 96 -0.67 0.81 6.18
C SER A 96 -0.40 1.96 5.24
N TYR A 97 -0.55 1.73 3.93
CA TYR A 97 -0.43 2.78 2.93
C TYR A 97 -1.48 3.89 3.11
N SER A 98 -2.72 3.55 3.46
CA SER A 98 -3.75 4.56 3.75
C SER A 98 -3.38 5.43 4.95
N PHE A 99 -2.80 4.83 6.01
CA PHE A 99 -2.32 5.60 7.16
C PHE A 99 -1.12 6.47 6.82
N PHE A 100 -0.17 5.96 6.03
CA PHE A 100 0.96 6.75 5.55
C PHE A 100 0.50 8.02 4.83
N VAL A 101 -0.42 7.88 3.87
CA VAL A 101 -0.99 9.03 3.15
C VAL A 101 -1.71 9.98 4.10
N HIS A 102 -2.45 9.46 5.09
CA HIS A 102 -3.12 10.29 6.08
C HIS A 102 -2.13 11.17 6.88
N TRP A 103 -1.07 10.57 7.44
CA TRP A 103 -0.08 11.32 8.22
C TRP A 103 0.72 12.29 7.35
N GLN A 104 1.03 11.92 6.11
CA GLN A 104 1.69 12.79 5.15
C GLN A 104 0.84 14.03 4.82
N LEU A 105 -0.45 13.84 4.52
CA LEU A 105 -1.38 14.94 4.27
C LEU A 105 -1.59 15.81 5.51
N GLN A 106 -1.70 15.20 6.68
CA GLN A 106 -1.85 15.93 7.93
C GLN A 106 -0.61 16.76 8.26
N LYS A 107 0.60 16.23 8.05
CA LYS A 107 1.84 16.99 8.18
C LYS A 107 1.83 18.22 7.29
N ARG A 108 1.53 18.03 6.01
CA ARG A 108 1.49 19.11 5.02
C ARG A 108 0.43 20.16 5.32
N TYR A 109 -0.74 19.74 5.81
CA TYR A 109 -1.78 20.65 6.28
C TYR A 109 -1.30 21.53 7.45
N VAL A 110 -0.61 20.94 8.43
CA VAL A 110 -0.06 21.69 9.57
C VAL A 110 1.10 22.60 9.14
N GLU A 111 1.94 22.17 8.19
CA GLU A 111 2.99 23.01 7.59
C GLU A 111 2.39 24.28 6.96
N CYS A 112 1.33 24.15 6.15
CA CYS A 112 0.65 25.31 5.58
C CYS A 112 0.05 26.23 6.65
N ARG A 113 -0.53 25.68 7.73
CA ARG A 113 -1.05 26.49 8.86
C ARG A 113 0.05 27.19 9.64
N LEU A 114 1.22 26.56 9.77
CA LEU A 114 2.38 27.18 10.36
C LEU A 114 2.86 28.36 9.52
N GLU A 115 3.00 28.19 8.21
CA GLU A 115 3.39 29.27 7.29
C GLU A 115 2.41 30.44 7.34
N GLU A 116 1.09 30.15 7.31
CA GLU A 116 0.04 31.17 7.44
C GLU A 116 0.18 31.96 8.75
N GLU A 117 0.33 31.26 9.88
CA GLU A 117 0.46 31.89 11.20
C GLU A 117 1.77 32.68 11.34
N GLU A 118 2.89 32.21 10.77
CA GLU A 118 4.16 32.95 10.74
C GLU A 118 4.07 34.24 9.89
N ILE A 119 3.37 34.20 8.75
CA ILE A 119 3.10 35.38 7.92
C ILE A 119 2.22 36.39 8.68
N VAL A 120 1.14 35.91 9.29
CA VAL A 120 0.21 36.73 10.09
C VAL A 120 0.93 37.37 11.28
N GLN A 121 1.77 36.61 11.98
CA GLN A 121 2.59 37.14 13.07
C GLN A 121 3.57 38.20 12.58
N LYS A 122 4.22 37.98 11.43
CA LYS A 122 5.15 38.96 10.83
C LYS A 122 4.41 40.25 10.46
N HIS A 123 3.22 40.15 9.87
CA HIS A 123 2.38 41.31 9.57
C HIS A 123 1.93 42.05 10.84
N MET A 124 1.52 41.35 11.91
CA MET A 124 1.21 41.98 13.20
C MET A 124 2.39 42.79 13.78
N LYS A 125 3.62 42.27 13.64
CA LYS A 125 4.83 42.96 14.12
C LYS A 125 5.20 44.18 13.27
N GLN A 126 4.95 44.12 11.97
CA GLN A 126 5.36 45.16 11.02
C GLN A 126 4.32 46.29 10.87
N TYR A 127 3.04 45.96 10.95
CA TYR A 127 1.92 46.88 10.74
C TYR A 127 0.86 46.71 11.84
N PRO A 128 1.20 46.98 13.11
CA PRO A 128 0.28 46.81 14.23
C PRO A 128 -1.03 47.61 14.06
N GLU A 129 -0.96 48.77 13.42
CA GLU A 129 -2.08 49.68 13.13
C GLU A 129 -3.09 49.13 12.10
N SER A 130 -2.75 48.10 11.34
CA SER A 130 -3.63 47.50 10.31
C SER A 130 -4.71 46.58 10.89
N TYR A 131 -4.66 46.28 12.20
CA TYR A 131 -5.61 45.39 12.87
C TYR A 131 -6.77 46.19 13.47
N ILE A 132 -7.93 46.13 12.80
CA ILE A 132 -9.09 47.01 12.99
C ILE A 132 -9.86 46.78 14.32
N ASN A 133 -9.53 45.71 15.06
CA ASN A 133 -10.20 45.33 16.33
C ASN A 133 -9.31 45.44 17.57
N VAL A 134 -8.30 46.31 17.56
CA VAL A 134 -7.43 46.55 18.72
C VAL A 134 -7.95 47.78 19.48
N GLU A 135 -8.83 47.56 20.45
CA GLU A 135 -9.43 48.66 21.25
C GLU A 135 -8.54 49.10 22.42
N ARG A 136 -7.58 48.28 22.86
CA ARG A 136 -6.72 48.55 24.03
C ARG A 136 -5.23 48.38 23.76
N GLU A 137 -4.41 49.24 24.37
CA GLU A 137 -2.97 49.03 24.50
C GLU A 137 -2.72 47.66 25.17
N GLY A 138 -2.04 46.74 24.47
CA GLY A 138 -1.73 45.39 24.93
C GLY A 138 -2.47 44.25 24.22
N ASP A 139 -3.52 44.52 23.45
CA ASP A 139 -4.23 43.47 22.70
C ASP A 139 -3.36 42.86 21.59
N ILE A 140 -2.51 43.67 20.94
CA ILE A 140 -1.54 43.19 19.94
C ILE A 140 -0.50 42.28 20.60
N GLU A 141 -0.01 42.64 21.78
CA GLU A 141 0.97 41.83 22.50
C GLU A 141 0.38 40.49 22.94
N LYS A 142 -0.90 40.50 23.36
CA LYS A 142 -1.67 39.28 23.65
C LYS A 142 -1.86 38.41 22.40
N MET A 143 -2.21 39.01 21.26
CA MET A 143 -2.33 38.30 19.98
C MET A 143 -1.00 37.70 19.54
N LEU A 144 0.11 38.43 19.66
CA LEU A 144 1.46 37.95 19.37
C LEU A 144 1.86 36.78 20.28
N ARG A 145 1.50 36.83 21.56
CA ARG A 145 1.74 35.73 22.50
C ARG A 145 0.96 34.47 22.14
N ILE A 146 -0.33 34.61 21.81
CA ILE A 146 -1.18 33.51 21.35
C ILE A 146 -0.62 32.91 20.05
N SER A 147 -0.26 33.76 19.09
CA SER A 147 0.33 33.33 17.82
C SER A 147 1.65 32.58 18.02
N THR A 148 2.52 33.06 18.92
CA THR A 148 3.76 32.36 19.29
C THR A 148 3.49 30.97 19.87
N GLN A 149 2.47 30.84 20.72
CA GLN A 149 2.06 29.56 21.27
C GLN A 149 1.52 28.61 20.18
N ARG A 150 0.72 29.11 19.24
CA ARG A 150 0.22 28.33 18.09
C ARG A 150 1.35 27.86 17.18
N ILE A 151 2.29 28.73 16.85
CA ILE A 151 3.49 28.38 16.07
C ILE A 151 4.26 27.24 16.74
N LYS A 152 4.45 27.30 18.07
CA LYS A 152 5.08 26.22 18.82
C LYS A 152 4.29 24.91 18.71
N GLN A 153 2.97 24.97 18.90
CA GLN A 153 2.09 23.80 18.77
C GLN A 153 2.13 23.19 17.36
N TYR A 154 2.16 24.01 16.31
CA TYR A 154 2.27 23.53 14.93
C TYR A 154 3.62 22.87 14.68
N LYS A 155 4.73 23.45 15.15
CA LYS A 155 6.07 22.83 15.04
C LYS A 155 6.12 21.47 15.75
N GLU A 156 5.54 21.38 16.95
CA GLU A 156 5.43 20.10 17.67
C GLU A 156 4.55 19.09 16.92
N ALA A 157 3.41 19.51 16.38
CA ALA A 157 2.51 18.66 15.62
C ALA A 157 3.15 18.15 14.31
N ILE A 158 3.94 18.98 13.61
CA ILE A 158 4.72 18.56 12.43
C ILE A 158 5.71 17.46 12.81
N ALA A 159 6.48 17.65 13.89
CA ALA A 159 7.43 16.66 14.36
C ALA A 159 6.75 15.33 14.76
N GLN A 160 5.59 15.40 15.41
CA GLN A 160 4.80 14.21 15.76
C GLN A 160 4.27 13.49 14.52
N ASN A 161 3.72 14.22 13.54
CA ASN A 161 3.21 13.66 12.31
C ASN A 161 4.32 13.06 11.45
N ALA A 162 5.50 13.69 11.39
CA ALA A 162 6.67 13.17 10.69
C ALA A 162 7.12 11.81 11.25
N ARG A 163 7.16 11.65 12.58
CA ARG A 163 7.48 10.35 13.22
C ARG A 163 6.45 9.28 12.89
N LYS A 164 5.17 9.63 12.84
CA LYS A 164 4.08 8.70 12.47
C LYS A 164 4.16 8.33 11.00
N GLU A 165 4.38 9.30 10.12
CA GLU A 165 4.60 9.12 8.68
C GLU A 165 5.73 8.12 8.46
N GLU A 166 6.92 8.34 9.04
CA GLU A 166 8.09 7.47 8.90
C GLU A 166 7.80 6.05 9.39
N ARG A 167 7.19 5.91 10.56
CA ARG A 167 6.81 4.59 11.10
C ARG A 167 5.85 3.85 10.17
N THR A 168 4.82 4.53 9.67
CA THR A 168 3.85 3.92 8.75
C THR A 168 4.45 3.61 7.38
N ASN A 169 5.39 4.44 6.90
CA ASN A 169 6.14 4.18 5.68
C ASN A 169 6.99 2.91 5.82
N TRP A 170 7.70 2.77 6.93
CA TRP A 170 8.47 1.56 7.22
C TRP A 170 7.58 0.31 7.24
N TRP A 171 6.43 0.36 7.92
CA TRP A 171 5.46 -0.76 7.90
C TRP A 171 4.95 -1.06 6.51
N TRP A 172 4.62 -0.04 5.73
CA TRP A 172 4.14 -0.19 4.36
C TRP A 172 5.15 -0.90 3.47
N ILE A 173 6.41 -0.43 3.45
CA ILE A 173 7.50 -1.00 2.64
C ILE A 173 7.80 -2.44 3.09
N SER A 174 7.84 -2.69 4.40
CA SER A 174 8.10 -4.01 4.95
C SER A 174 7.02 -5.02 4.54
N LEU A 175 5.74 -4.65 4.65
CA LEU A 175 4.61 -5.51 4.26
C LEU A 175 4.62 -5.81 2.76
N GLU A 176 4.98 -4.82 1.93
CA GLU A 176 5.12 -5.00 0.49
C GLU A 176 6.20 -6.03 0.13
N ARG A 177 7.38 -5.92 0.76
CA ARG A 177 8.47 -6.89 0.57
C ARG A 177 8.10 -8.28 1.07
N ILE A 178 7.49 -8.36 2.25
CA ILE A 178 7.04 -9.64 2.83
C ILE A 178 6.02 -10.30 1.91
N ALA A 179 5.03 -9.57 1.41
CA ALA A 179 4.02 -10.11 0.49
C ALA A 179 4.65 -10.72 -0.77
N ASN A 180 5.59 -10.01 -1.40
CA ASN A 180 6.26 -10.49 -2.61
C ASN A 180 7.15 -11.71 -2.35
N ILE A 181 7.97 -11.68 -1.29
CA ILE A 181 8.88 -12.79 -0.95
C ILE A 181 8.09 -14.04 -0.58
N THR A 182 7.08 -13.89 0.28
CA THR A 182 6.28 -15.02 0.75
C THR A 182 5.38 -15.59 -0.33
N PHE A 183 4.92 -14.78 -1.30
CA PHE A 183 4.24 -15.29 -2.49
C PHE A 183 5.13 -16.23 -3.30
N ILE A 184 6.34 -15.78 -3.64
CA ILE A 184 7.30 -16.56 -4.45
C ILE A 184 7.71 -17.84 -3.70
N ALA A 185 8.03 -17.72 -2.40
CA ALA A 185 8.35 -18.87 -1.57
C ALA A 185 7.18 -19.86 -1.49
N GLY A 186 5.96 -19.37 -1.29
CA GLY A 186 4.75 -20.18 -1.23
C GLY A 186 4.52 -20.96 -2.51
N LEU A 187 4.60 -20.30 -3.68
CA LEU A 187 4.48 -20.97 -4.98
C LEU A 187 5.58 -22.01 -5.18
N PHE A 188 6.82 -21.69 -4.83
CA PHE A 188 7.94 -22.63 -4.95
C PHE A 188 7.69 -23.92 -4.18
N PHE A 189 7.23 -23.82 -2.92
CA PHE A 189 6.91 -25.00 -2.12
C PHE A 189 5.71 -25.80 -2.64
N ILE A 190 4.68 -25.15 -3.16
CA ILE A 190 3.54 -25.83 -3.82
C ILE A 190 4.00 -26.59 -5.07
N ILE A 191 4.88 -25.99 -5.89
CA ILE A 191 5.45 -26.63 -7.08
C ILE A 191 6.31 -27.83 -6.69
N LEU A 192 7.15 -27.70 -5.67
CA LEU A 192 7.95 -28.82 -5.15
C LEU A 192 7.06 -29.97 -4.69
N PHE A 193 6.03 -29.67 -3.88
CA PHE A 193 5.06 -30.68 -3.45
C PHE A 193 4.43 -31.39 -4.64
N ALA A 194 3.96 -30.64 -5.64
CA ALA A 194 3.38 -31.22 -6.85
C ALA A 194 4.38 -32.10 -7.61
N ALA A 195 5.62 -31.65 -7.78
CA ALA A 195 6.66 -32.38 -8.49
C ALA A 195 7.02 -33.72 -7.85
N PHE A 196 7.02 -33.82 -6.52
CA PHE A 196 7.28 -35.09 -5.82
C PHE A 196 6.07 -36.03 -5.83
N ASN A 197 4.85 -35.52 -5.93
CA ASN A 197 3.62 -36.32 -5.86
C ASN A 197 3.05 -36.73 -7.23
N LEU A 198 3.38 -35.99 -8.31
CA LEU A 198 2.97 -36.28 -9.70
C LEU A 198 3.46 -37.66 -10.23
N PRO A 199 4.72 -38.07 -10.01
CA PRO A 199 5.23 -39.34 -10.51
C PRO A 199 4.53 -40.55 -9.88
N HIS A 200 4.13 -40.46 -8.61
CA HIS A 200 3.38 -41.53 -7.93
C HIS A 200 1.98 -41.72 -8.53
N VAL A 201 1.30 -40.64 -8.91
CA VAL A 201 -0.02 -40.73 -9.57
C VAL A 201 0.08 -41.44 -10.92
N ARG A 202 1.13 -41.17 -11.71
CA ARG A 202 1.31 -41.83 -13.03
C ARG A 202 1.58 -43.33 -12.91
N TYR A 203 2.27 -43.77 -11.87
CA TYR A 203 2.60 -45.19 -11.69
C TYR A 203 1.40 -46.03 -11.25
N GLN A 204 0.55 -45.52 -10.35
CA GLN A 204 -0.68 -46.22 -9.96
C GLN A 204 -1.67 -46.29 -11.14
N LEU A 205 -1.86 -45.19 -11.86
CA LEU A 205 -2.81 -45.16 -12.98
C LEU A 205 -2.43 -46.15 -14.09
N SER A 206 -1.13 -46.34 -14.35
CA SER A 206 -0.67 -47.32 -15.33
C SER A 206 -0.88 -48.76 -14.86
N GLN A 207 -0.73 -49.05 -13.56
CA GLN A 207 -1.01 -50.38 -13.02
C GLN A 207 -2.51 -50.72 -13.02
N ASP A 208 -3.38 -49.77 -12.66
CA ASP A 208 -4.83 -49.98 -12.66
C ASP A 208 -5.36 -50.24 -14.08
N ILE A 209 -4.86 -49.51 -15.08
CA ILE A 209 -5.21 -49.72 -16.50
C ILE A 209 -4.73 -51.10 -16.96
N LEU A 210 -3.51 -51.51 -16.61
CA LEU A 210 -2.97 -52.83 -16.96
C LEU A 210 -3.76 -53.97 -16.32
N TYR A 211 -4.13 -53.83 -15.04
CA TYR A 211 -4.95 -54.81 -14.32
C TYR A 211 -6.35 -54.93 -14.94
N PHE A 212 -6.99 -53.80 -15.26
CA PHE A 212 -8.28 -53.77 -15.94
C PHE A 212 -8.23 -54.46 -17.31
N ILE A 213 -7.22 -54.16 -18.13
CA ILE A 213 -7.04 -54.83 -19.43
C ILE A 213 -6.84 -56.34 -19.27
N GLN A 214 -6.08 -56.78 -18.27
CA GLN A 214 -5.84 -58.20 -18.01
C GLN A 214 -7.09 -58.96 -17.57
N HIS A 215 -7.98 -58.35 -16.78
CA HIS A 215 -9.21 -59.02 -16.33
C HIS A 215 -10.35 -58.95 -17.35
N VAL A 216 -10.45 -57.89 -18.14
CA VAL A 216 -11.46 -57.80 -19.22
C VAL A 216 -11.19 -58.77 -20.37
N ASN A 217 -9.93 -59.15 -20.61
CA ASN A 217 -9.58 -60.14 -21.65
C ASN A 217 -9.74 -61.61 -21.22
N VAL A 218 -10.00 -61.89 -19.93
CA VAL A 218 -10.17 -63.27 -19.42
C VAL A 218 -11.64 -63.73 -19.46
N GLU A 219 -12.59 -62.79 -19.61
CA GLU A 219 -14.04 -63.09 -19.68
C GLU A 219 -14.59 -63.18 -21.13
N LYS A 220 -13.73 -63.23 -22.15
CA LYS A 220 -14.11 -63.50 -23.54
C LYS A 220 -13.54 -64.83 -24.03
#